data_AF-A0A957NXD8-F1
#
_entry.id   AF-A0A957NXD8-F1
#
_cell.length_a   1.000
_cell.length_b   1.000
_cell.length_c   1.000
_cell.angle_alpha   90.00
_cell.angle_beta   90.00
_cell.angle_gamma   90.00
#
_symmetry.space_group_name_H-M   'P 1'
#
loop_
_entity.id
_entity.type
_entity.pdbx_description
1 polymer ?
#
loop_
_entity_poly.entity_id
_entity_poly.type
_entity_poly.pdbx_seq_one_letter_code
_entity_poly.pdbx_strand_id
1 'polypeptide(L)'
;MQAPKIDPRTYQDIVAETETLAHEFSGWQPQADGVPDAGQALIRIFGRFTDLIIQRLNRVPEKNFLAFLNLIGTEPLPPQPARVPLTFRLADNAPVDAVVPVGAQAAAPPAAGEEDEVIFETEQELLVTRSQIVAAYVYEPATDRYSDCMPQVQGQSDTPFTIFAGTQPVDHELYLACDPLLLDAAGRTVRINLYSPEQWQWERWPIQWAYWREDGWQPLTVTSQYVTAPGQWQVTINALPELIPHELNGTEAGWLRTRLALSLPPTQPAVAPIAMGMGSNNNPVDFGKPFQPFGESYTYWYLDGAK
;
A
#
# COMPACT_ATOMS: atom_id res chain seq x y z
N MET A 1 -27.35 9.54 -23.55
CA MET A 1 -27.91 9.28 -24.90
C MET A 1 -28.95 10.34 -25.19
N GLN A 2 -28.92 10.94 -26.38
CA GLN A 2 -29.90 11.97 -26.77
C GLN A 2 -31.18 11.29 -27.28
N ALA A 3 -32.35 11.74 -26.82
CA ALA A 3 -33.62 11.17 -27.27
C ALA A 3 -33.85 11.45 -28.76
N PRO A 4 -34.41 10.49 -29.52
CA PRO A 4 -34.73 10.71 -30.93
C PRO A 4 -35.77 11.82 -31.07
N LYS A 5 -35.61 12.65 -32.10
CA LYS A 5 -36.60 13.70 -32.43
C LYS A 5 -37.87 13.03 -32.98
N ILE A 6 -39.03 13.48 -32.49
CA ILE A 6 -40.36 13.11 -33.01
C ILE A 6 -40.59 13.75 -34.37
N ASP A 7 -40.19 15.02 -34.53
CA ASP A 7 -40.26 15.74 -35.81
C ASP A 7 -38.87 16.33 -36.13
N PRO A 8 -38.21 15.87 -37.22
CA PRO A 8 -36.88 16.31 -37.58
C PRO A 8 -36.86 17.64 -38.36
N ARG A 9 -38.02 18.18 -38.79
CA ARG A 9 -38.08 19.37 -39.64
C ARG A 9 -37.46 20.58 -38.95
N THR A 10 -36.68 21.33 -39.72
CA THR A 10 -36.11 22.61 -39.30
C THR A 10 -37.04 23.76 -39.69
N TYR A 11 -36.79 24.94 -39.13
CA TYR A 11 -37.46 26.17 -39.53
C TYR A 11 -37.46 26.39 -41.07
N GLN A 12 -36.33 26.11 -41.73
CA GLN A 12 -36.20 26.29 -43.17
C GLN A 12 -37.07 25.29 -43.95
N ASP A 13 -37.14 24.04 -43.49
CA ASP A 13 -37.99 23.02 -44.10
C ASP A 13 -39.47 23.43 -44.00
N ILE A 14 -39.88 23.97 -42.86
CA ILE A 14 -41.26 24.42 -42.65
C ILE A 14 -41.58 25.61 -43.56
N VAL A 15 -40.68 26.59 -43.68
CA VAL A 15 -40.88 27.74 -44.57
C VAL A 15 -41.00 27.28 -46.02
N ALA A 16 -40.10 26.42 -46.49
CA ALA A 16 -40.12 25.91 -47.87
C ALA A 16 -41.38 25.07 -48.17
N GLU A 17 -41.79 24.22 -47.23
CA GLU A 17 -43.02 23.43 -47.32
C GLU A 17 -44.25 24.35 -47.37
N THR A 18 -44.29 25.36 -46.51
CA THR A 18 -45.41 26.31 -46.44
C THR A 18 -45.49 27.20 -47.68
N GLU A 19 -44.35 27.66 -48.22
CA GLU A 19 -44.29 28.39 -49.49
C GLU A 19 -44.84 27.53 -50.63
N THR A 20 -44.42 26.27 -50.72
CA THR A 20 -44.90 25.31 -51.72
C THR A 20 -46.43 25.14 -51.65
N LEU A 21 -46.96 24.92 -50.45
CA LEU A 21 -48.40 24.76 -50.24
C LEU A 21 -49.18 26.05 -50.52
N ALA A 22 -48.64 27.21 -50.16
CA ALA A 22 -49.26 28.50 -50.44
C ALA A 22 -49.35 28.75 -51.96
N HIS A 23 -48.33 28.36 -52.72
CA HIS A 23 -48.35 28.44 -54.18
C HIS A 23 -49.39 27.51 -54.82
N GLU A 24 -49.55 26.30 -54.29
CA GLU A 24 -50.44 25.28 -54.87
C GLU A 24 -51.91 25.54 -54.53
N PHE A 25 -52.20 25.94 -53.29
CA PHE A 25 -53.56 26.00 -52.75
C PHE A 25 -54.10 27.43 -52.55
N SER A 26 -53.33 28.45 -52.92
CA SER A 26 -53.78 29.84 -52.87
C SER A 26 -53.48 30.60 -54.17
N GLY A 27 -54.01 31.81 -54.29
CA GLY A 27 -53.68 32.73 -55.39
C GLY A 27 -52.40 33.55 -55.16
N TRP A 28 -51.68 33.34 -54.07
CA TRP A 28 -50.47 34.10 -53.74
C TRP A 28 -49.27 33.62 -54.56
N GLN A 29 -48.47 34.57 -55.05
CA GLN A 29 -47.16 34.34 -55.65
C GLN A 29 -46.18 35.41 -55.15
N PRO A 30 -44.93 35.03 -54.80
CA PRO A 30 -43.90 35.95 -54.38
C PRO A 30 -43.53 36.87 -55.53
N GLN A 31 -43.24 38.13 -55.21
CA GLN A 31 -42.78 39.11 -56.18
C GLN A 31 -41.39 38.73 -56.74
N ALA A 32 -41.21 38.90 -58.06
CA ALA A 32 -40.00 38.52 -58.78
C ALA A 32 -38.81 39.49 -58.58
N ASP A 33 -39.03 40.61 -57.88
CA ASP A 33 -38.02 41.65 -57.61
C ASP A 33 -37.11 41.33 -56.41
N GLY A 34 -37.38 40.22 -55.71
CA GLY A 34 -36.58 39.76 -54.57
C GLY A 34 -36.83 40.51 -53.27
N VAL A 35 -37.81 41.42 -53.23
CA VAL A 35 -38.21 42.12 -52.01
C VAL A 35 -39.21 41.25 -51.23
N PRO A 36 -38.99 40.96 -49.92
CA PRO A 36 -39.91 40.15 -49.14
C PRO A 36 -41.29 40.83 -49.03
N ASP A 37 -42.33 40.15 -49.50
CA ASP A 37 -43.71 40.62 -49.40
C ASP A 37 -44.36 40.23 -48.05
N ALA A 38 -45.58 40.72 -47.82
CA ALA A 38 -46.33 40.42 -46.59
C ALA A 38 -46.68 38.92 -46.46
N GLY A 39 -46.84 38.19 -47.57
CA GLY A 39 -47.07 36.75 -47.57
C GLY A 39 -45.86 35.98 -47.07
N GLN A 40 -44.66 36.30 -47.58
CA GLN A 40 -43.40 35.74 -47.10
C GLN A 40 -43.17 36.06 -45.61
N ALA A 41 -43.52 37.26 -45.16
CA ALA A 41 -43.42 37.62 -43.76
C ALA A 41 -44.34 36.75 -42.87
N LEU A 42 -45.60 36.55 -43.27
CA LEU A 42 -46.54 35.68 -42.56
C LEU A 42 -46.08 34.22 -42.55
N ILE A 43 -45.57 33.71 -43.67
CA ILE A 43 -45.03 32.34 -43.77
C ILE A 43 -43.84 32.16 -42.83
N ARG A 44 -42.92 33.13 -42.76
CA ARG A 44 -41.79 33.10 -41.83
C ARG A 44 -42.23 33.17 -40.37
N ILE A 45 -43.24 33.99 -40.04
CA ILE A 45 -43.84 34.03 -38.70
C ILE A 45 -44.46 32.68 -38.34
N PHE A 46 -45.25 32.09 -39.26
CA PHE A 46 -45.83 30.77 -39.10
C PHE A 46 -44.74 29.70 -38.89
N GLY A 47 -43.72 29.70 -39.75
CA GLY A 47 -42.58 28.80 -39.64
C GLY A 47 -41.89 28.91 -38.29
N ARG A 48 -41.77 30.12 -37.74
CA ARG A 48 -41.20 30.33 -36.41
C ARG A 48 -42.08 29.76 -35.29
N PHE A 49 -43.40 29.94 -35.36
CA PHE A 49 -44.31 29.34 -34.37
C PHE A 49 -44.30 27.81 -34.44
N THR A 50 -44.31 27.24 -35.64
CA THR A 50 -44.26 25.79 -35.83
C THR A 50 -42.93 25.20 -35.36
N ASP A 51 -41.80 25.88 -35.63
CA ASP A 51 -40.47 25.51 -35.10
C ASP A 51 -40.47 25.46 -33.57
N LEU A 52 -41.06 26.46 -32.88
CA LEU A 52 -41.19 26.45 -31.43
C LEU A 52 -42.04 25.28 -30.90
N ILE A 53 -43.10 24.90 -31.63
CA ILE A 53 -43.94 23.74 -31.27
C ILE A 53 -43.14 22.45 -31.45
N ILE A 54 -42.44 22.28 -32.57
CA ILE A 54 -41.58 21.12 -32.85
C ILE A 54 -40.49 20.98 -31.78
N GLN A 55 -39.86 22.09 -31.38
CA GLN A 55 -38.87 22.09 -30.30
C GLN A 55 -39.43 21.58 -28.97
N ARG A 56 -40.69 21.91 -28.64
CA ARG A 56 -41.36 21.39 -27.43
C ARG A 56 -41.79 19.93 -27.60
N LEU A 57 -42.31 19.56 -28.77
CA LEU A 57 -42.69 18.19 -29.08
C LEU A 57 -41.48 17.24 -28.96
N ASN A 58 -40.31 17.67 -29.44
CA ASN A 58 -39.07 16.91 -29.35
C ASN A 58 -38.54 16.74 -27.91
N ARG A 59 -39.11 17.43 -26.90
CA ARG A 59 -38.81 17.19 -25.46
C ARG A 59 -39.75 16.17 -24.81
N VAL A 60 -40.83 15.77 -25.47
CA VAL A 60 -41.80 14.80 -24.94
C VAL A 60 -41.17 13.44 -24.62
N PRO A 61 -40.27 12.86 -25.45
CA PRO A 61 -39.66 11.58 -25.13
C PRO A 61 -38.88 11.58 -23.81
N GLU A 62 -38.13 12.65 -23.54
CA GLU A 62 -37.38 12.82 -22.29
C GLU A 62 -38.33 12.92 -21.09
N LYS A 63 -39.41 13.69 -21.20
CA LYS A 63 -40.43 13.79 -20.16
C LYS A 63 -41.13 12.44 -19.90
N ASN A 64 -41.45 11.69 -20.96
CA ASN A 64 -42.05 10.37 -20.83
C ASN A 64 -41.09 9.37 -20.18
N PHE A 65 -39.81 9.44 -20.49
CA PHE A 65 -38.79 8.62 -19.85
C PHE A 65 -38.71 8.90 -18.34
N LEU A 66 -38.64 10.17 -17.93
CA LEU A 66 -38.68 10.54 -16.51
C LEU A 66 -39.98 10.11 -15.82
N ALA A 67 -41.13 10.26 -16.49
CA ALA A 67 -42.41 9.81 -15.97
C ALA A 67 -42.46 8.28 -15.81
N PHE A 68 -41.87 7.52 -16.74
CA PHE A 68 -41.73 6.07 -16.63
C PHE A 68 -40.84 5.69 -15.46
N LEU A 69 -39.68 6.34 -15.27
CA LEU A 69 -38.80 6.12 -14.12
C LEU A 69 -39.53 6.37 -12.79
N ASN A 70 -40.28 7.47 -12.70
CA ASN A 70 -41.10 7.78 -11.52
C ASN A 70 -42.20 6.71 -11.30
N LEU A 71 -42.84 6.21 -12.37
CA LEU A 71 -43.89 5.20 -12.28
C LEU A 71 -43.37 3.87 -11.74
N ILE A 72 -42.17 3.46 -12.14
CA ILE A 72 -41.52 2.23 -11.62
C ILE A 72 -40.83 2.45 -10.27
N GLY A 73 -41.01 3.62 -9.64
CA GLY A 73 -40.45 3.94 -8.33
C GLY A 73 -38.94 4.11 -8.32
N THR A 74 -38.32 4.46 -9.45
CA THR A 74 -36.89 4.76 -9.50
C THR A 74 -36.67 6.20 -9.05
N GLU A 75 -36.00 6.37 -7.92
CA GLU A 75 -35.54 7.67 -7.43
C GLU A 75 -34.02 7.78 -7.59
N PRO A 76 -33.48 8.97 -7.87
CA PRO A 76 -32.04 9.20 -7.79
C PRO A 76 -31.55 8.85 -6.38
N LEU A 77 -30.42 8.15 -6.29
CA LEU A 77 -29.80 7.88 -5.01
C LEU A 77 -29.45 9.20 -4.32
N PRO A 78 -29.77 9.37 -3.02
CA PRO A 78 -29.35 10.55 -2.29
C PRO A 78 -27.82 10.61 -2.22
N PRO A 79 -27.24 11.81 -2.02
CA PRO A 79 -25.82 11.92 -1.74
C PRO A 79 -25.46 11.07 -0.52
N GLN A 80 -24.38 10.29 -0.64
CA GLN A 80 -23.89 9.45 0.45
C GLN A 80 -22.75 10.16 1.19
N PRO A 81 -22.74 10.16 2.53
CA PRO A 81 -21.66 10.76 3.30
C PRO A 81 -20.34 10.04 3.01
N ALA A 82 -19.26 10.81 2.88
CA ALA A 82 -17.92 10.26 2.78
C ALA A 82 -17.49 9.63 4.12
N ARG A 83 -16.71 8.56 4.06
CA ARG A 83 -16.10 7.91 5.22
C ARG A 83 -14.59 7.85 5.02
N VAL A 84 -13.84 8.18 6.07
CA VAL A 84 -12.37 8.20 6.04
C VAL A 84 -11.82 7.55 7.32
N PRO A 85 -10.78 6.69 7.22
CA PRO A 85 -10.10 6.21 8.41
C PRO A 85 -9.30 7.33 9.06
N LEU A 86 -9.38 7.44 10.40
CA LEU A 86 -8.58 8.36 11.21
C LEU A 86 -7.75 7.58 12.22
N THR A 87 -6.51 8.01 12.45
CA THR A 87 -5.63 7.44 13.46
C THR A 87 -5.50 8.42 14.63
N PHE A 88 -5.96 8.01 15.81
CA PHE A 88 -5.77 8.75 17.05
C PHE A 88 -4.51 8.26 17.75
N ARG A 89 -3.64 9.18 18.15
CA ARG A 89 -2.45 8.88 18.96
C ARG A 89 -2.55 9.61 20.28
N LEU A 90 -2.23 8.90 21.36
CA LEU A 90 -2.04 9.56 22.65
C LEU A 90 -0.86 10.52 22.57
N ALA A 91 -0.93 11.60 23.36
CA ALA A 91 0.23 12.44 23.60
C ALA A 91 1.34 11.63 24.27
N ASP A 92 2.59 12.02 24.03
CA ASP A 92 3.75 11.35 24.61
C ASP A 92 3.65 11.30 26.13
N ASN A 93 3.95 10.13 26.71
CA ASN A 93 3.87 9.87 28.15
C ASN A 93 2.47 10.04 28.77
N ALA A 94 1.39 9.88 28.00
CA ALA A 94 0.03 9.84 28.56
C ALA A 94 -0.06 8.78 29.68
N PRO A 95 -0.49 9.16 30.91
CA PRO A 95 -0.46 8.27 32.06
C PRO A 95 -1.54 7.19 32.01
N VAL A 96 -2.60 7.42 31.22
CA VAL A 96 -3.79 6.58 31.09
C VAL A 96 -4.18 6.42 29.63
N ASP A 97 -4.90 5.34 29.33
CA ASP A 97 -5.57 5.18 28.04
C ASP A 97 -6.70 6.21 27.91
N ALA A 98 -7.05 6.62 26.68
CA ALA A 98 -8.08 7.63 26.42
C ALA A 98 -9.24 7.06 25.61
N VAL A 99 -10.44 7.58 25.82
CA VAL A 99 -11.62 7.23 25.03
C VAL A 99 -11.93 8.38 24.07
N VAL A 100 -12.06 8.05 22.79
CA VAL A 100 -12.63 8.94 21.78
C VAL A 100 -14.10 8.54 21.63
N PRO A 101 -15.06 9.37 22.06
CA PRO A 101 -16.48 9.03 22.00
C PRO A 101 -16.97 8.99 20.55
N VAL A 102 -18.14 8.39 20.34
CA VAL A 102 -18.94 8.60 19.12
C VAL A 102 -19.28 10.10 18.97
N GLY A 103 -19.25 10.61 17.75
CA GLY A 103 -19.52 12.02 17.45
C GLY A 103 -18.33 12.96 17.71
N ALA A 104 -17.13 12.44 17.98
CA ALA A 104 -15.93 13.27 18.07
C ALA A 104 -15.62 13.87 16.69
N GLN A 105 -15.44 15.19 16.66
CA GLN A 105 -15.29 15.96 15.42
C GLN A 105 -13.84 16.07 14.97
N ALA A 106 -13.61 15.92 13.66
CA ALA A 106 -12.34 16.17 13.00
C ALA A 106 -12.58 17.02 11.75
N ALA A 107 -11.84 18.13 11.62
CA ALA A 107 -11.94 19.02 10.47
C ALA A 107 -10.96 18.60 9.36
N ALA A 108 -11.45 18.57 8.13
CA ALA A 108 -10.65 18.48 6.93
C ALA A 108 -10.61 19.85 6.24
N PRO A 109 -9.49 20.21 5.58
CA PRO A 109 -9.38 21.46 4.86
C PRO A 109 -10.47 21.57 3.77
N PRO A 110 -10.89 22.79 3.41
CA PRO A 110 -11.91 23.01 2.38
C PRO A 110 -11.53 22.35 1.06
N ALA A 111 -12.54 21.85 0.34
CA ALA A 111 -12.33 21.34 -1.02
C ALA A 111 -11.96 22.47 -1.98
N ALA A 112 -11.40 22.11 -3.14
CA ALA A 112 -11.02 23.10 -4.14
C ALA A 112 -12.23 23.90 -4.64
N GLY A 113 -12.27 25.19 -4.31
CA GLY A 113 -13.37 26.10 -4.65
C GLY A 113 -14.39 26.33 -3.52
N GLU A 114 -14.15 25.78 -2.33
CA GLU A 114 -14.96 25.98 -1.12
C GLU A 114 -14.18 26.80 -0.07
N GLU A 115 -14.91 27.55 0.77
CA GLU A 115 -14.32 28.36 1.84
C GLU A 115 -14.42 27.69 3.22
N ASP A 116 -15.41 26.83 3.41
CA ASP A 116 -15.72 26.20 4.69
C ASP A 116 -14.99 24.86 4.86
N GLU A 117 -14.57 24.57 6.09
CA GLU A 117 -14.00 23.27 6.45
C GLU A 117 -15.06 22.17 6.43
N VAL A 118 -14.64 20.96 6.06
CA VAL A 118 -15.52 19.79 6.10
C VAL A 118 -15.35 19.09 7.44
N ILE A 119 -16.40 19.03 8.24
CA ILE A 119 -16.39 18.36 9.54
C ILE A 119 -16.82 16.89 9.38
N PHE A 120 -15.96 16.00 9.85
CA PHE A 120 -16.24 14.57 10.02
C PHE A 120 -16.50 14.26 11.49
N GLU A 121 -17.27 13.21 11.74
CA GLU A 121 -17.57 12.71 13.07
C GLU A 121 -17.22 11.22 13.19
N THR A 122 -16.72 10.80 14.35
CA THR A 122 -16.50 9.37 14.64
C THR A 122 -17.84 8.63 14.73
N GLU A 123 -17.95 7.51 14.03
CA GLU A 123 -19.19 6.71 14.03
C GLU A 123 -19.32 5.79 15.25
N GLN A 124 -18.19 5.52 15.91
CA GLN A 124 -18.08 4.58 17.01
C GLN A 124 -17.12 5.12 18.06
N GLU A 125 -17.33 4.70 19.30
CA GLU A 125 -16.38 4.93 20.37
C GLU A 125 -15.11 4.09 20.16
N LEU A 126 -13.94 4.69 20.42
CA LEU A 126 -12.64 4.06 20.30
C LEU A 126 -11.87 4.22 21.61
N LEU A 127 -11.30 3.13 22.14
CA LEU A 127 -10.29 3.19 23.19
C LEU A 127 -8.89 3.33 22.56
N VAL A 128 -8.25 4.47 22.79
CA VAL A 128 -6.87 4.74 22.41
C VAL A 128 -5.95 4.27 23.53
N THR A 129 -5.31 3.13 23.32
CA THR A 129 -4.41 2.52 24.32
C THR A 129 -3.00 3.12 24.28
N ARG A 130 -2.27 3.01 25.38
CA ARG A 130 -0.83 3.34 25.44
C ARG A 130 0.08 2.33 24.73
N SER A 131 -0.45 1.19 24.29
CA SER A 131 0.31 0.20 23.55
C SER A 131 0.79 0.77 22.22
N GLN A 132 2.08 0.62 21.94
CA GLN A 132 2.68 1.06 20.68
C GLN A 132 3.16 -0.16 19.91
N ILE A 133 3.01 -0.11 18.58
CA ILE A 133 3.66 -1.07 17.70
C ILE A 133 5.15 -0.70 17.68
N VAL A 134 5.97 -1.59 18.23
CA VAL A 134 7.42 -1.43 18.35
C VAL A 134 8.18 -2.05 17.19
N ALA A 135 7.56 -2.99 16.48
CA ALA A 135 8.14 -3.70 15.36
C ALA A 135 7.05 -4.26 14.43
N ALA A 136 7.28 -4.21 13.13
CA ALA A 136 6.45 -4.86 12.13
C ALA A 136 7.36 -5.40 11.02
N TYR A 137 7.47 -6.72 10.91
CA TYR A 137 8.31 -7.39 9.93
C TYR A 137 7.53 -8.42 9.13
N VAL A 138 7.86 -8.54 7.85
CA VAL A 138 7.43 -9.65 6.99
C VAL A 138 8.63 -10.55 6.80
N TYR A 139 8.45 -11.87 6.97
CA TYR A 139 9.47 -12.87 6.68
C TYR A 139 8.92 -13.88 5.67
N GLU A 140 9.67 -14.14 4.62
CA GLU A 140 9.36 -15.07 3.54
C GLU A 140 10.39 -16.21 3.54
N PRO A 141 10.10 -17.35 4.21
CA PRO A 141 11.06 -18.45 4.34
C PRO A 141 11.42 -19.11 3.01
N ALA A 142 10.51 -19.08 2.04
CA ALA A 142 10.67 -19.75 0.75
C ALA A 142 11.86 -19.18 -0.06
N THR A 143 12.08 -17.88 0.05
CA THR A 143 13.11 -17.14 -0.67
C THR A 143 14.14 -16.50 0.26
N ASP A 144 14.00 -16.74 1.57
CA ASP A 144 14.89 -16.23 2.62
C ASP A 144 15.01 -14.70 2.58
N ARG A 145 13.85 -14.05 2.57
CA ARG A 145 13.71 -12.59 2.49
C ARG A 145 12.89 -12.06 3.65
N TYR A 146 13.10 -10.79 3.96
CA TYR A 146 12.31 -10.06 4.93
C TYR A 146 12.06 -8.62 4.47
N SER A 147 11.17 -7.93 5.19
CA SER A 147 10.94 -6.50 5.07
C SER A 147 10.69 -5.92 6.45
N ASP A 148 11.30 -4.77 6.73
CA ASP A 148 10.86 -3.88 7.80
C ASP A 148 9.68 -3.04 7.29
N CYS A 149 8.53 -3.20 7.94
CA CYS A 149 7.28 -2.53 7.61
C CYS A 149 6.90 -1.47 8.66
N MET A 150 7.77 -1.21 9.64
CA MET A 150 7.53 -0.23 10.70
C MET A 150 7.27 1.18 10.14
N PRO A 151 8.01 1.68 9.12
CA PRO A 151 7.74 3.01 8.56
C PRO A 151 6.32 3.14 7.99
N GLN A 152 5.81 2.12 7.31
CA GLN A 152 4.45 2.09 6.76
C GLN A 152 3.41 1.96 7.88
N VAL A 153 3.64 1.08 8.86
CA VAL A 153 2.72 0.86 9.99
C VAL A 153 2.62 2.10 10.89
N GLN A 154 3.69 2.88 11.04
CA GLN A 154 3.68 4.17 11.74
C GLN A 154 3.11 5.32 10.91
N GLY A 155 2.77 5.10 9.64
CA GLY A 155 2.29 6.15 8.73
C GLY A 155 3.37 7.17 8.34
N GLN A 156 4.65 6.84 8.52
CA GLN A 156 5.78 7.67 8.06
C GLN A 156 6.00 7.55 6.55
N SER A 157 5.52 6.45 5.95
CA SER A 157 5.50 6.21 4.51
C SER A 157 4.08 5.91 4.05
N ASP A 158 3.56 6.71 3.11
CA ASP A 158 2.27 6.49 2.47
C ASP A 158 2.41 5.57 1.24
N THR A 159 3.04 4.42 1.45
CA THR A 159 3.18 3.39 0.41
C THR A 159 2.67 2.06 0.93
N PRO A 160 1.89 1.31 0.11
CA PRO A 160 1.47 -0.03 0.50
C PRO A 160 2.69 -0.96 0.56
N PHE A 161 2.63 -1.96 1.43
CA PHE A 161 3.62 -3.03 1.50
C PHE A 161 2.96 -4.41 1.39
N THR A 162 3.71 -5.39 0.93
CA THR A 162 3.27 -6.77 0.79
C THR A 162 3.39 -7.52 2.12
N ILE A 163 2.27 -8.01 2.64
CA ILE A 163 2.22 -8.68 3.96
C ILE A 163 2.78 -10.11 3.98
N PHE A 164 3.10 -10.69 2.82
CA PHE A 164 3.61 -12.07 2.67
C PHE A 164 4.78 -12.21 1.68
N ALA A 165 5.40 -11.10 1.28
CA ALA A 165 6.54 -11.12 0.37
C ALA A 165 7.63 -10.18 0.89
N GLY A 166 8.83 -10.74 1.07
CA GLY A 166 9.99 -10.01 1.57
C GLY A 166 10.71 -9.26 0.45
N THR A 167 11.16 -8.04 0.72
CA THR A 167 11.81 -7.17 -0.25
C THR A 167 13.33 -7.15 -0.15
N GLN A 168 13.90 -7.68 0.93
CA GLN A 168 15.34 -7.72 1.18
C GLN A 168 15.78 -9.13 1.56
N PRO A 169 16.99 -9.59 1.17
CA PRO A 169 17.52 -10.87 1.65
C PRO A 169 17.76 -10.82 3.17
N VAL A 170 17.59 -11.94 3.86
CA VAL A 170 18.00 -12.06 5.26
C VAL A 170 19.52 -12.24 5.33
N ASP A 171 20.16 -11.44 6.18
CA ASP A 171 21.57 -11.60 6.49
C ASP A 171 21.78 -12.67 7.55
N HIS A 172 22.54 -13.70 7.21
CA HIS A 172 22.92 -14.78 8.13
C HIS A 172 24.34 -14.56 8.63
N GLU A 173 24.44 -13.94 9.79
CA GLU A 173 25.71 -13.55 10.39
C GLU A 173 25.86 -14.14 11.80
N LEU A 174 27.08 -14.60 12.11
CA LEU A 174 27.47 -15.03 13.44
C LEU A 174 28.62 -14.16 13.92
N TYR A 175 28.42 -13.54 15.08
CA TYR A 175 29.40 -12.69 15.75
C TYR A 175 30.07 -13.45 16.89
N LEU A 176 31.39 -13.42 16.93
CA LEU A 176 32.22 -14.10 17.91
C LEU A 176 33.11 -13.07 18.60
N ALA A 177 33.03 -13.00 19.93
CA ALA A 177 33.95 -12.24 20.74
C ALA A 177 34.42 -13.09 21.92
N CYS A 178 35.70 -12.94 22.27
CA CYS A 178 36.30 -13.53 23.46
C CYS A 178 37.56 -12.73 23.78
N ASP A 179 37.36 -11.55 24.39
CA ASP A 179 38.43 -10.56 24.56
C ASP A 179 39.69 -11.10 25.24
N PRO A 180 39.61 -11.93 26.32
CA PRO A 180 40.81 -12.49 26.95
C PRO A 180 41.65 -13.38 26.02
N LEU A 181 41.08 -13.86 24.91
CA LEU A 181 41.76 -14.70 23.93
C LEU A 181 42.04 -13.96 22.62
N LEU A 182 41.14 -13.08 22.17
CA LEU A 182 41.18 -12.50 20.83
C LEU A 182 41.90 -11.15 20.77
N LEU A 183 41.78 -10.29 21.80
CA LEU A 183 42.45 -8.98 21.80
C LEU A 183 43.98 -9.12 21.86
N ASP A 184 44.48 -10.09 22.63
CA ASP A 184 45.92 -10.38 22.76
C ASP A 184 46.46 -11.35 21.69
N ALA A 185 45.63 -11.76 20.73
CA ALA A 185 46.00 -12.71 19.69
C ALA A 185 46.57 -12.07 18.42
N ALA A 186 46.79 -10.74 18.40
CA ALA A 186 47.39 -10.06 17.27
C ALA A 186 48.71 -10.74 16.83
N GLY A 187 48.80 -11.12 15.56
CA GLY A 187 49.95 -11.84 15.00
C GLY A 187 50.08 -13.32 15.40
N ARG A 188 49.19 -13.85 16.25
CA ARG A 188 49.18 -15.28 16.65
C ARG A 188 48.29 -16.11 15.73
N THR A 189 48.49 -17.43 15.76
CA THR A 189 47.57 -18.37 15.12
C THR A 189 46.37 -18.62 16.03
N VAL A 190 45.18 -18.38 15.53
CA VAL A 190 43.91 -18.66 16.22
C VAL A 190 43.23 -19.84 15.54
N ARG A 191 42.71 -20.75 16.36
CA ARG A 191 41.90 -21.89 15.90
C ARG A 191 40.54 -21.84 16.56
N ILE A 192 39.51 -21.83 15.73
CA ILE A 192 38.11 -21.84 16.15
C ILE A 192 37.54 -23.20 15.77
N ASN A 193 36.98 -23.91 16.75
CA ASN A 193 36.26 -25.16 16.52
C ASN A 193 34.76 -24.89 16.69
N LEU A 194 34.00 -25.04 15.62
CA LEU A 194 32.54 -24.96 15.65
C LEU A 194 31.98 -26.39 15.58
N TYR A 195 30.96 -26.65 16.39
CA TYR A 195 30.32 -27.96 16.49
C TYR A 195 28.90 -27.88 15.95
N SER A 196 28.56 -28.72 14.98
CA SER A 196 27.22 -28.84 14.42
C SER A 196 26.93 -30.30 14.05
N PRO A 197 25.71 -30.80 14.31
CA PRO A 197 25.31 -32.15 13.90
C PRO A 197 25.27 -32.32 12.37
N GLU A 198 25.18 -31.23 11.61
CA GLU A 198 25.04 -31.24 10.15
C GLU A 198 26.36 -30.87 9.44
N GLN A 199 27.28 -31.84 9.41
CA GLN A 199 28.64 -31.66 8.90
C GLN A 199 28.71 -31.12 7.46
N TRP A 200 27.78 -31.52 6.58
CA TRP A 200 27.79 -31.18 5.16
C TRP A 200 27.59 -29.67 4.89
N GLN A 201 26.95 -28.95 5.81
CA GLN A 201 26.66 -27.51 5.67
C GLN A 201 27.97 -26.70 5.62
N TRP A 202 28.87 -26.92 6.59
CA TRP A 202 30.11 -26.15 6.75
C TRP A 202 31.17 -26.42 5.67
N GLU A 203 31.15 -27.61 5.06
CA GLU A 203 32.08 -27.94 3.96
C GLU A 203 31.71 -27.25 2.65
N ARG A 204 30.43 -26.88 2.46
CA ARG A 204 29.91 -26.39 1.19
C ARG A 204 29.44 -24.95 1.22
N TRP A 205 29.17 -24.43 2.41
CA TRP A 205 28.68 -23.07 2.55
C TRP A 205 29.81 -22.06 2.26
N PRO A 206 29.59 -21.09 1.36
CA PRO A 206 30.47 -19.96 1.15
C PRO A 206 30.39 -19.02 2.35
N ILE A 207 31.17 -19.33 3.39
CA ILE A 207 31.30 -18.53 4.60
C ILE A 207 32.41 -17.51 4.40
N GLN A 208 32.07 -16.24 4.60
CA GLN A 208 33.02 -15.14 4.58
C GLN A 208 33.33 -14.71 6.00
N TRP A 209 34.60 -14.48 6.30
CA TRP A 209 35.04 -13.99 7.59
C TRP A 209 35.38 -12.51 7.50
N ALA A 210 35.08 -11.77 8.56
CA ALA A 210 35.41 -10.38 8.72
C ALA A 210 35.77 -10.08 10.17
N TYR A 211 36.42 -8.95 10.39
CA TYR A 211 36.74 -8.44 11.72
C TYR A 211 36.54 -6.93 11.75
N TRP A 212 36.28 -6.37 12.92
CA TRP A 212 36.03 -4.93 13.04
C TRP A 212 37.32 -4.12 13.19
N ARG A 213 37.37 -2.97 12.51
CA ARG A 213 38.38 -1.89 12.60
C ARG A 213 37.66 -0.54 12.73
N GLU A 214 38.41 0.52 13.01
CA GLU A 214 37.85 1.89 13.16
C GLU A 214 36.97 2.33 11.97
N ASP A 215 37.28 1.84 10.76
CA ASP A 215 36.60 2.19 9.51
C ASP A 215 35.52 1.18 9.08
N GLY A 216 35.27 0.14 9.87
CA GLY A 216 34.20 -0.84 9.67
C GLY A 216 34.66 -2.29 9.56
N TRP A 217 33.78 -3.14 9.00
CA TRP A 217 34.04 -4.57 8.80
C TRP A 217 35.04 -4.81 7.68
N GLN A 218 36.22 -5.33 8.02
CA GLN A 218 37.27 -5.68 7.06
C GLN A 218 37.26 -7.19 6.76
N PRO A 219 37.46 -7.60 5.50
CA PRO A 219 37.58 -9.01 5.15
C PRO A 219 38.74 -9.68 5.92
N LEU A 220 38.48 -10.86 6.47
CA LEU A 220 39.47 -11.68 7.17
C LEU A 220 39.82 -12.90 6.31
N THR A 221 41.08 -13.01 5.93
CA THR A 221 41.57 -14.20 5.21
C THR A 221 41.80 -15.36 6.19
N VAL A 222 40.94 -16.36 6.12
CA VAL A 222 41.15 -17.64 6.79
C VAL A 222 42.24 -18.42 6.09
N THR A 223 43.18 -18.98 6.85
CA THR A 223 44.29 -19.79 6.31
C THR A 223 43.81 -21.17 5.89
N SER A 224 42.99 -21.82 6.72
CA SER A 224 42.38 -23.10 6.39
C SER A 224 41.07 -23.31 7.14
N GLN A 225 40.15 -24.02 6.50
CA GLN A 225 38.88 -24.40 7.10
C GLN A 225 38.48 -25.79 6.58
N TYR A 226 38.30 -26.75 7.48
CA TYR A 226 37.98 -28.12 7.11
C TYR A 226 37.38 -28.86 8.32
N VAL A 227 36.69 -29.96 8.05
CA VAL A 227 36.17 -30.83 9.10
C VAL A 227 37.28 -31.73 9.62
N THR A 228 37.49 -31.72 10.95
CA THR A 228 38.54 -32.51 11.62
C THR A 228 38.01 -33.79 12.25
N ALA A 229 36.74 -33.80 12.63
CA ALA A 229 36.01 -34.96 13.18
C ALA A 229 34.51 -34.81 12.87
N PRO A 230 33.69 -35.86 12.95
CA PRO A 230 32.25 -35.76 12.71
C PRO A 230 31.61 -34.61 13.51
N GLY A 231 31.02 -33.66 12.78
CA GLY A 231 30.38 -32.47 13.34
C GLY A 231 31.32 -31.40 13.90
N GLN A 232 32.65 -31.54 13.78
CA GLN A 232 33.63 -30.54 14.20
C GLN A 232 34.29 -29.86 12.99
N TRP A 233 33.94 -28.60 12.77
CA TRP A 233 34.57 -27.75 11.75
C TRP A 233 35.63 -26.86 12.38
N GLN A 234 36.88 -26.97 11.92
CA GLN A 234 38.00 -26.19 12.42
C GLN A 234 38.39 -25.10 11.42
N VAL A 235 38.46 -23.87 11.90
CA VAL A 235 38.94 -22.70 11.16
C VAL A 235 40.24 -22.23 11.77
N THR A 236 41.28 -22.11 10.95
CA THR A 236 42.60 -21.60 11.35
C THR A 236 42.88 -20.28 10.66
N ILE A 237 43.22 -19.28 11.47
CA ILE A 237 43.68 -17.97 11.02
C ILE A 237 45.12 -17.81 11.50
N ASN A 238 46.07 -17.78 10.58
CA ASN A 238 47.44 -17.44 10.90
C ASN A 238 47.58 -15.91 10.97
N ALA A 239 48.31 -15.45 11.98
CA ALA A 239 48.56 -14.03 12.21
C ALA A 239 47.26 -13.21 12.24
N LEU A 240 46.40 -13.48 13.23
CA LEU A 240 45.16 -12.73 13.42
C LEU A 240 45.47 -11.22 13.45
N PRO A 241 44.75 -10.38 12.68
CA PRO A 241 44.88 -8.94 12.78
C PRO A 241 44.51 -8.43 14.17
N GLU A 242 45.09 -7.32 14.58
CA GLU A 242 44.65 -6.62 15.79
C GLU A 242 43.17 -6.25 15.69
N LEU A 243 42.41 -6.61 16.74
CA LEU A 243 40.99 -6.31 16.86
C LEU A 243 40.82 -5.06 17.73
N ILE A 244 39.92 -4.18 17.32
CA ILE A 244 39.58 -2.98 18.08
C ILE A 244 38.20 -3.19 18.69
N PRO A 245 38.02 -2.99 20.01
CA PRO A 245 36.72 -3.07 20.64
C PRO A 245 35.68 -2.18 19.96
N HIS A 246 34.49 -2.72 19.73
CA HIS A 246 33.38 -2.00 19.14
C HIS A 246 32.06 -2.41 19.79
N GLU A 247 31.18 -1.45 20.00
CA GLU A 247 29.86 -1.70 20.54
C GLU A 247 28.93 -2.27 19.46
N LEU A 248 28.50 -3.51 19.65
CA LEU A 248 27.48 -4.17 18.83
C LEU A 248 26.36 -4.67 19.74
N ASN A 249 25.12 -4.23 19.51
CA ASN A 249 23.95 -4.58 20.31
C ASN A 249 24.16 -4.44 21.83
N GLY A 250 24.78 -3.32 22.26
CA GLY A 250 25.05 -3.03 23.67
C GLY A 250 26.18 -3.84 24.31
N THR A 251 26.95 -4.59 23.52
CA THR A 251 28.15 -5.31 23.98
C THR A 251 29.38 -4.73 23.30
N GLU A 252 30.33 -4.20 24.08
CA GLU A 252 31.61 -3.71 23.60
C GLU A 252 32.66 -4.82 23.69
N ALA A 253 33.20 -5.27 22.55
CA ALA A 253 34.18 -6.36 22.49
C ALA A 253 34.99 -6.36 21.18
N GLY A 254 36.06 -7.16 21.11
CA GLY A 254 36.80 -7.44 19.88
C GLY A 254 36.10 -8.50 19.04
N TRP A 255 35.52 -8.09 17.91
CA TRP A 255 34.63 -8.96 17.13
C TRP A 255 35.28 -9.61 15.92
N LEU A 256 35.03 -10.91 15.77
CA LEU A 256 35.05 -11.63 14.49
C LEU A 256 33.60 -11.85 14.03
N ARG A 257 33.37 -11.75 12.73
CA ARG A 257 32.07 -12.03 12.12
C ARG A 257 32.22 -13.06 11.02
N THR A 258 31.30 -14.01 10.96
CA THR A 258 31.12 -14.88 9.81
C THR A 258 29.80 -14.55 9.14
N ARG A 259 29.77 -14.45 7.82
CA ARG A 259 28.55 -14.24 7.02
C ARG A 259 28.38 -15.36 6.01
N LEU A 260 27.16 -15.87 5.89
CA LEU A 260 26.80 -16.77 4.80
C LEU A 260 26.51 -15.96 3.53
N ALA A 261 27.21 -16.27 2.44
CA ALA A 261 27.02 -15.56 1.17
C ALA A 261 25.87 -16.12 0.29
N LEU A 262 25.15 -17.15 0.76
CA LEU A 262 23.93 -17.65 0.10
C LEU A 262 22.69 -17.37 0.95
N SER A 263 21.56 -17.24 0.28
CA SER A 263 20.24 -17.38 0.89
C SER A 263 20.03 -18.82 1.35
N LEU A 264 19.53 -19.02 2.56
CA LEU A 264 19.24 -20.36 3.06
C LEU A 264 18.14 -21.02 2.21
N PRO A 265 18.32 -22.29 1.80
CA PRO A 265 17.26 -23.02 1.11
C PRO A 265 16.07 -23.20 2.06
N PRO A 266 14.83 -23.21 1.54
CA PRO A 266 13.67 -23.45 2.37
C PRO A 266 13.78 -24.81 3.06
N THR A 267 13.64 -24.82 4.39
CA THR A 267 13.75 -26.02 5.23
C THR A 267 12.61 -27.02 4.98
N GLN A 268 11.51 -26.60 4.34
CA GLN A 268 10.41 -27.43 3.84
C GLN A 268 9.78 -26.79 2.57
N PRO A 269 9.14 -27.56 1.67
CA PRO A 269 8.34 -26.97 0.60
C PRO A 269 7.32 -26.00 1.19
N ALA A 270 7.31 -24.77 0.67
CA ALA A 270 6.57 -23.64 1.19
C ALA A 270 5.09 -23.98 1.43
N VAL A 271 4.70 -24.15 2.70
CA VAL A 271 3.33 -23.89 3.08
C VAL A 271 3.18 -22.38 3.04
N ALA A 272 2.16 -21.87 2.33
CA ALA A 272 1.89 -20.45 2.28
C ALA A 272 1.85 -19.88 3.71
N PRO A 273 2.43 -18.70 3.97
CA PRO A 273 2.33 -18.10 5.30
C PRO A 273 0.85 -17.86 5.63
N ILE A 274 0.32 -18.59 6.61
CA ILE A 274 -1.08 -18.50 7.07
C ILE A 274 -1.19 -17.83 8.45
N ALA A 275 -0.09 -17.27 8.97
CA ALA A 275 -0.04 -16.79 10.35
C ALA A 275 0.64 -15.43 10.49
N MET A 276 0.00 -14.53 11.24
CA MET A 276 0.58 -13.33 11.84
C MET A 276 0.83 -13.59 13.33
N GLY A 277 1.98 -13.18 13.86
CA GLY A 277 2.30 -13.24 15.29
C GLY A 277 2.31 -11.84 15.91
N MET A 278 1.60 -11.65 17.01
CA MET A 278 1.66 -10.42 17.81
C MET A 278 2.33 -10.74 19.16
N GLY A 279 3.48 -10.10 19.44
CA GLY A 279 4.12 -10.11 20.75
C GLY A 279 3.57 -9.00 21.64
N SER A 280 3.53 -9.23 22.95
CA SER A 280 3.20 -8.20 23.96
C SER A 280 4.42 -7.93 24.84
N ASN A 281 4.44 -6.81 25.57
CA ASN A 281 5.56 -6.45 26.47
C ASN A 281 5.93 -7.52 27.50
N ASN A 282 5.03 -8.45 27.83
CA ASN A 282 5.31 -9.56 28.76
C ASN A 282 6.00 -10.76 28.09
N ASN A 283 6.07 -10.79 26.76
CA ASN A 283 6.83 -11.76 26.00
C ASN A 283 7.31 -11.14 24.67
N PRO A 284 8.24 -10.17 24.73
CA PRO A 284 8.76 -9.52 23.55
C PRO A 284 9.54 -10.52 22.70
N VAL A 285 9.28 -10.53 21.39
CA VAL A 285 10.15 -11.22 20.44
C VAL A 285 11.45 -10.44 20.39
N ASP A 286 12.53 -11.04 20.91
CA ASP A 286 13.87 -10.44 20.93
C ASP A 286 14.50 -10.55 19.54
N PHE A 287 14.44 -9.46 18.77
CA PHE A 287 15.05 -9.37 17.44
C PHE A 287 16.60 -9.30 17.48
N GLY A 288 17.21 -9.20 18.67
CA GLY A 288 18.66 -9.38 18.87
C GLY A 288 19.09 -10.85 18.84
N LYS A 289 18.14 -11.79 18.77
CA LYS A 289 18.36 -13.23 18.59
C LYS A 289 17.87 -13.68 17.22
N PRO A 290 18.45 -14.75 16.65
CA PRO A 290 17.99 -15.30 15.38
C PRO A 290 16.51 -15.61 15.44
N PHE A 291 15.77 -15.02 14.51
CA PHE A 291 14.33 -15.17 14.36
C PHE A 291 14.01 -16.64 14.06
N GLN A 292 13.54 -17.38 15.07
CA GLN A 292 12.78 -18.60 14.87
C GLN A 292 11.30 -18.22 15.02
N PRO A 293 10.54 -18.05 13.92
CA PRO A 293 9.23 -17.41 13.99
C PRO A 293 8.23 -18.12 14.93
N PHE A 294 8.40 -19.39 15.27
CA PHE A 294 7.48 -20.11 16.16
C PHE A 294 8.22 -21.15 17.01
N GLY A 295 8.59 -20.79 18.25
CA GLY A 295 8.94 -21.76 19.29
C GLY A 295 7.70 -22.48 19.84
N GLU A 296 7.88 -23.63 20.50
CA GLU A 296 6.87 -24.67 20.82
C GLU A 296 5.68 -24.26 21.74
N SER A 297 5.50 -22.99 22.12
CA SER A 297 4.61 -22.65 23.25
C SER A 297 3.95 -21.27 23.18
N TYR A 298 3.05 -20.99 22.22
CA TYR A 298 2.19 -19.78 22.29
C TYR A 298 0.77 -19.97 21.76
N THR A 299 -0.15 -19.18 22.33
CA THR A 299 -1.60 -19.16 22.08
C THR A 299 -1.95 -18.22 20.92
N TYR A 300 -2.82 -18.68 20.02
CA TYR A 300 -3.16 -18.03 18.75
C TYR A 300 -4.41 -17.14 18.84
N TRP A 301 -4.44 -16.02 18.10
CA TRP A 301 -5.65 -15.25 17.80
C TRP A 301 -5.68 -14.86 16.32
N TYR A 302 -6.86 -14.95 15.70
CA TYR A 302 -7.08 -14.79 14.26
C TYR A 302 -7.80 -13.47 13.95
N LEU A 303 -7.44 -12.82 12.84
CA LEU A 303 -8.31 -11.90 12.11
C LEU A 303 -8.59 -12.53 10.74
N ASP A 304 -9.79 -13.11 10.62
CA ASP A 304 -10.32 -13.66 9.38
C ASP A 304 -10.79 -12.51 8.48
N GLY A 305 -10.06 -12.27 7.39
CA GLY A 305 -10.45 -11.39 6.31
C GLY A 305 -10.88 -12.22 5.11
N ALA A 306 -12.07 -12.81 5.18
CA ALA A 306 -12.68 -13.50 4.04
C ALA A 306 -12.91 -12.52 2.87
N LYS A 307 -12.54 -12.95 1.66
CA LYS A 307 -13.14 -12.47 0.42
C LYS A 307 -14.26 -13.41 0.00
#